data_AF-A0A1I7JWJ4-F1
#
_entry.id   AF-A0A1I7JWJ4-F1
#
_cell.length_a   1.000
_cell.length_b   1.000
_cell.length_c   1.000
_cell.angle_alpha   90.00
_cell.angle_beta   90.00
_cell.angle_gamma   90.00
#
_symmetry.space_group_name_H-M   'P 1'
#
loop_
_entity.id
_entity.type
_entity.pdbx_description
1 polymer ?
#
loop_
_entity_poly.entity_id
_entity_poly.type
_entity_poly.pdbx_seq_one_letter_code
_entity_poly.pdbx_strand_id
1 'polypeptide(L)'
;MSTDPPPWWTPALASEALRRVEEALPAETGGLFVQGPEGSVALFTPPVQADRVSFAADPAEVVRFAYSSRVQGTRVLGSFHSHPNGRETVSSRDHPMLAWGEWHALFVPAGSAWRIRFWRRQPGTASGTCALEKSR
;
A
#
# COMPACT_ATOMS: atom_id res chain seq x y z
N MET A 1 8.47 -13.02 2.46
CA MET A 1 8.49 -11.95 3.49
C MET A 1 9.87 -11.34 3.48
N SER A 2 10.00 -10.02 3.51
CA SER A 2 11.29 -9.35 3.68
C SER A 2 11.15 -8.48 4.92
N THR A 3 11.94 -8.72 5.96
CA THR A 3 11.86 -7.91 7.19
C THR A 3 12.49 -6.53 7.02
N ASP A 4 13.26 -6.33 5.94
CA ASP A 4 13.99 -5.11 5.71
C ASP A 4 13.09 -4.04 5.08
N PRO A 5 13.20 -2.78 5.52
CA PRO A 5 12.46 -1.70 4.90
C PRO A 5 12.92 -1.48 3.45
N PRO A 6 12.04 -0.96 2.58
CA PRO A 6 12.42 -0.54 1.23
C PRO A 6 13.58 0.47 1.24
N PRO A 7 14.39 0.56 0.17
CA PRO A 7 15.54 1.50 0.12
C PRO A 7 15.13 2.97 0.14
N TRP A 8 13.87 3.28 -0.17
CA TRP A 8 13.28 4.63 -0.12
C TRP A 8 12.56 4.93 1.21
N TRP A 9 12.59 4.02 2.17
CA TRP A 9 11.99 4.18 3.49
C TRP A 9 12.85 5.12 4.35
N THR A 10 12.33 6.32 4.63
CA THR A 10 13.01 7.33 5.44
C THR A 10 12.30 7.54 6.79
N PRO A 11 12.97 8.10 7.81
CA PRO A 11 12.32 8.46 9.07
C PRO A 11 11.13 9.40 8.88
N ALA A 12 11.21 10.37 7.97
CA ALA A 12 10.12 11.29 7.67
C ALA A 12 8.90 10.57 7.08
N LEU A 13 9.12 9.66 6.13
CA LEU A 13 8.04 8.85 5.55
C LEU A 13 7.43 7.89 6.59
N ALA A 14 8.25 7.32 7.46
CA ALA A 14 7.79 6.48 8.55
C ALA A 14 6.90 7.25 9.53
N SER A 15 7.33 8.43 9.99
CA SER A 15 6.54 9.29 10.87
C SER A 15 5.22 9.70 10.24
N GLU A 16 5.22 10.03 8.95
CA GLU A 16 3.99 10.40 8.26
C GLU A 16 3.03 9.22 8.11
N ALA A 17 3.53 8.02 7.77
CA ALA A 17 2.70 6.82 7.69
C ALA A 17 2.13 6.42 9.06
N LEU A 18 2.94 6.52 10.11
CA LEU A 18 2.50 6.26 11.48
C LEU A 18 1.40 7.23 11.91
N ARG A 19 1.56 8.52 11.65
CA ARG A 19 0.54 9.53 11.95
C ARG A 19 -0.79 9.20 11.30
N ARG A 20 -0.80 8.78 10.02
CA ARG A 20 -2.03 8.38 9.32
C ARG A 20 -2.69 7.16 9.96
N VAL A 21 -1.88 6.18 10.37
CA VAL A 21 -2.37 4.97 11.01
C VAL A 21 -2.94 5.25 12.41
N GLU A 22 -2.32 6.15 13.17
CA GLU A 22 -2.80 6.59 14.49
C GLU A 22 -4.09 7.39 14.40
N GLU A 23 -4.21 8.31 13.43
CA GLU A 23 -5.41 9.11 13.19
C GLU A 23 -6.63 8.27 12.79
N ALA A 24 -6.40 7.09 12.22
CA ALA A 24 -7.46 6.18 11.80
C ALA A 24 -8.01 5.30 12.93
N LEU A 25 -7.35 5.24 14.08
CA LEU A 25 -7.81 4.40 15.19
C LEU A 25 -9.23 4.78 15.62
N PRO A 26 -10.10 3.79 15.91
CA PRO A 26 -9.82 2.36 16.04
C PRO A 26 -9.97 1.56 14.72
N ALA A 27 -10.21 2.21 13.58
CA ALA A 27 -10.42 1.54 12.30
C ALA A 27 -9.09 1.24 11.58
N GLU A 28 -9.14 0.33 10.61
CA GLU A 28 -8.07 0.15 9.64
C GLU A 28 -7.94 1.38 8.74
N THR A 29 -6.75 1.57 8.19
CA THR A 29 -6.51 2.52 7.11
C THR A 29 -5.49 1.96 6.16
N GLY A 30 -5.38 2.55 4.98
CA GLY A 30 -4.37 2.17 4.01
C GLY A 30 -4.19 3.19 2.91
N GLY A 31 -3.22 2.92 2.06
CA GLY A 31 -2.87 3.80 0.96
C GLY A 31 -1.71 3.27 0.14
N LEU A 32 -1.11 4.16 -0.63
CA LEU A 32 -0.02 3.88 -1.55
C LEU A 32 1.21 4.72 -1.21
N PHE A 33 2.39 4.13 -1.39
CA PHE A 33 3.66 4.86 -1.46
C PHE A 33 3.89 5.26 -2.91
N VAL A 34 4.01 6.57 -3.16
CA VAL A 34 4.06 7.14 -4.49
C VAL A 34 5.33 7.95 -4.68
N GLN A 35 6.01 7.74 -5.80
CA GLN A 35 7.21 8.47 -6.19
C GLN A 35 6.87 9.48 -7.28
N GLY A 36 7.19 10.76 -7.04
CA GLY A 36 7.07 11.81 -8.04
C GLY A 36 8.21 11.78 -9.07
N PRO A 37 8.13 12.59 -10.15
CA PRO A 37 9.16 12.64 -11.20
C PRO A 37 10.54 13.06 -10.67
N GLU A 38 10.58 13.88 -9.61
CA GLU A 38 11.81 14.31 -8.93
C GLU A 38 12.38 13.26 -7.97
N GLY A 39 11.78 12.07 -7.91
CA GLY A 39 12.24 10.94 -7.10
C GLY A 39 11.79 10.95 -5.62
N SER A 40 11.15 12.03 -5.15
CA SER A 40 10.60 12.12 -3.79
C SER A 40 9.45 11.12 -3.58
N VAL A 41 9.39 10.51 -2.40
CA VAL A 41 8.35 9.54 -2.03
C VAL A 41 7.39 10.14 -1.02
N ALA A 42 6.09 10.02 -1.29
CA ALA A 42 5.00 10.48 -0.45
C ALA A 42 3.92 9.40 -0.28
N LEU A 43 2.93 9.68 0.56
CA LEU A 43 1.73 8.84 0.70
C LEU A 43 0.60 9.40 -0.15
N PHE A 44 -0.08 8.49 -0.86
CA PHE A 44 -1.44 8.73 -1.34
C PHE A 44 -2.41 7.95 -0.43
N THR A 45 -3.26 8.67 0.31
CA THR A 45 -4.29 8.08 1.18
C THR A 45 -5.66 8.59 0.74
N PRO A 46 -6.39 7.83 -0.08
CA PRO A 46 -7.75 8.21 -0.43
C PRO A 46 -8.63 8.14 0.83
N PRO A 47 -9.77 8.84 0.87
CA PRO A 47 -10.85 8.54 1.80
C PRO A 47 -11.16 7.04 1.76
N VAL A 48 -11.35 6.45 2.94
CA VAL A 48 -11.69 5.04 3.11
C VAL A 48 -12.95 4.90 3.93
N GLN A 49 -13.80 3.94 3.59
CA GLN A 49 -14.78 3.38 4.51
C GLN A 49 -14.10 2.22 5.24
N ALA A 50 -14.00 2.29 6.56
CA ALA A 50 -13.24 1.32 7.34
C ALA A 50 -13.93 0.95 8.66
N ASP A 51 -13.63 -0.26 9.12
CA ASP A 51 -13.90 -0.74 10.47
C ASP A 51 -12.61 -1.34 11.08
N ARG A 52 -12.72 -2.09 12.18
CA ARG A 52 -11.54 -2.63 12.89
C ARG A 52 -10.80 -3.76 12.16
N VAL A 53 -11.39 -4.30 11.08
CA VAL A 53 -10.92 -5.52 10.41
C VAL A 53 -11.01 -5.45 8.87
N SER A 54 -11.41 -4.31 8.32
CA SER A 54 -11.49 -4.08 6.89
C SER A 54 -11.51 -2.59 6.55
N PHE A 55 -11.02 -2.25 5.36
CA PHE A 55 -11.25 -0.95 4.74
C PHE A 55 -11.46 -1.08 3.23
N ALA A 56 -12.14 -0.09 2.65
CA ALA A 56 -12.31 0.09 1.22
C ALA A 56 -12.08 1.56 0.86
N ALA A 57 -11.14 1.82 -0.04
CA ALA A 57 -10.93 3.15 -0.59
C ALA A 57 -12.10 3.56 -1.49
N ASP A 58 -12.42 4.86 -1.53
CA ASP A 58 -13.34 5.41 -2.51
C ASP A 58 -12.84 5.09 -3.95
N PRO A 59 -13.58 4.29 -4.73
CA PRO A 59 -13.16 3.92 -6.08
C PRO A 59 -12.94 5.12 -7.00
N ALA A 60 -13.72 6.20 -6.83
CA ALA A 60 -13.60 7.39 -7.65
C ALA A 60 -12.26 8.12 -7.42
N GLU A 61 -11.77 8.11 -6.18
CA GLU A 61 -10.48 8.71 -5.82
C GLU A 61 -9.32 7.86 -6.33
N VAL A 62 -9.44 6.53 -6.26
CA VAL A 62 -8.43 5.60 -6.82
C VAL A 62 -8.31 5.78 -8.34
N VAL A 63 -9.44 5.89 -9.04
CA VAL A 63 -9.46 6.12 -10.50
C VAL A 63 -8.87 7.48 -10.85
N ARG A 64 -9.25 8.54 -10.14
CA ARG A 64 -8.69 9.89 -10.35
C ARG A 64 -7.18 9.91 -10.14
N PHE A 65 -6.70 9.28 -9.08
CA PHE A 65 -5.27 9.12 -8.80
C PHE A 65 -4.54 8.36 -9.91
N ALA A 66 -5.13 7.30 -10.46
CA ALA A 66 -4.51 6.53 -11.54
C ALA A 66 -4.32 7.38 -12.81
N TYR A 67 -5.32 8.17 -13.19
CA TYR A 67 -5.21 9.08 -14.33
C TYR A 67 -4.22 10.23 -14.08
N SER A 68 -4.26 10.85 -12.90
CA SER A 68 -3.33 11.95 -12.56
C SER A 68 -1.88 11.46 -12.53
N SER A 69 -1.64 10.28 -11.95
CA SER A 69 -0.32 9.65 -11.87
C SER A 69 0.28 9.44 -13.25
N ARG A 70 -0.53 9.01 -14.22
CA ARG A 70 -0.07 8.83 -15.60
C ARG A 70 0.37 10.15 -16.25
N VAL A 71 -0.35 11.25 -15.99
CA VAL A 71 -0.03 12.58 -16.55
C VAL A 71 1.20 13.18 -15.86
N GLN A 72 1.30 13.00 -14.54
CA GLN A 72 2.35 13.59 -13.70
C GLN A 72 3.66 12.77 -13.66
N GLY A 73 3.68 11.58 -14.27
CA GLY A 73 4.82 10.68 -14.23
C GLY A 73 5.04 10.06 -12.84
N THR A 74 4.00 9.94 -12.03
CA THR A 74 4.06 9.35 -10.69
C THR A 74 4.10 7.82 -10.79
N ARG A 75 4.95 7.19 -9.97
CA ARG A 75 5.06 5.74 -9.86
C ARG A 75 4.59 5.25 -8.51
N VAL A 76 3.76 4.20 -8.48
CA VAL A 76 3.42 3.48 -7.25
C VAL A 76 4.56 2.52 -6.89
N LEU A 77 5.15 2.69 -5.71
CA LEU A 77 6.24 1.85 -5.20
C LEU A 77 5.72 0.68 -4.37
N GLY A 78 4.58 0.88 -3.71
CA GLY A 78 3.97 -0.09 -2.83
C GLY A 78 2.68 0.38 -2.22
N SER A 79 2.10 -0.46 -1.37
CA SER A 79 0.90 -0.15 -0.58
C SER A 79 1.18 -0.30 0.90
N PHE A 80 0.28 0.23 1.74
CA PHE A 80 0.29 -0.06 3.16
C PHE A 80 -1.11 -0.15 3.72
N HIS A 81 -1.24 -0.86 4.84
CA HIS A 81 -2.40 -0.75 5.72
C HIS A 81 -2.04 -1.05 7.17
N SER A 82 -3.02 -0.84 8.06
CA SER A 82 -2.92 -1.18 9.47
C SER A 82 -3.87 -2.30 9.87
N HIS A 83 -3.47 -3.09 10.87
CA HIS A 83 -4.35 -3.97 11.62
C HIS A 83 -4.38 -3.50 13.10
N PRO A 84 -5.35 -2.64 13.49
CA PRO A 84 -5.50 -2.17 14.88
C PRO A 84 -5.75 -3.32 15.88
N ASN A 85 -6.22 -4.46 15.41
CA ASN A 85 -6.43 -5.67 16.22
C ASN A 85 -5.12 -6.42 16.57
N GLY A 86 -3.96 -5.98 16.07
CA GLY A 86 -2.66 -6.59 16.35
C GLY A 86 -2.31 -7.82 15.49
N ARG A 87 -3.14 -8.20 14.52
CA ARG A 87 -2.86 -9.34 13.64
C ARG A 87 -1.69 -9.03 12.71
N GLU A 88 -0.60 -9.78 12.80
CA GLU A 88 0.59 -9.55 11.95
C GLU A 88 0.55 -10.23 10.58
N THR A 89 -0.52 -10.96 10.28
CA THR A 89 -0.64 -11.74 9.05
C THR A 89 -1.55 -11.06 8.06
N VAL A 90 -1.10 -11.00 6.81
CA VAL A 90 -1.88 -10.58 5.64
C VAL A 90 -3.00 -11.61 5.42
N SER A 91 -4.24 -11.13 5.35
CA SER A 91 -5.43 -11.93 5.07
C SER A 91 -5.61 -12.15 3.56
N SER A 92 -6.53 -13.04 3.17
CA SER A 92 -6.88 -13.19 1.75
C SER A 92 -7.49 -11.93 1.14
N ARG A 93 -8.11 -11.06 1.95
CA ARG A 93 -8.68 -9.76 1.52
C ARG A 93 -7.61 -8.70 1.27
N ASP A 94 -6.44 -8.89 1.83
CA ASP A 94 -5.32 -7.94 1.74
C ASP A 94 -4.48 -8.23 0.49
N HIS A 95 -4.57 -9.45 -0.09
CA HIS A 95 -3.80 -9.85 -1.27
C HIS A 95 -3.92 -8.88 -2.47
N PRO A 96 -5.10 -8.32 -2.80
CA PRO A 96 -5.19 -7.29 -3.84
C PRO A 96 -4.30 -6.07 -3.57
N MET A 97 -4.04 -5.73 -2.30
CA MET A 97 -3.14 -4.63 -1.94
C MET A 97 -1.70 -4.88 -2.35
N LEU A 98 -1.27 -6.14 -2.28
CA LEU A 98 0.07 -6.55 -2.69
C LEU A 98 0.31 -6.36 -4.19
N ALA A 99 -0.77 -6.20 -4.98
CA ALA A 99 -0.71 -6.02 -6.44
C ALA A 99 -0.34 -4.59 -6.88
N TRP A 100 -0.45 -3.58 -6.01
CA TRP A 100 -0.25 -2.17 -6.37
C TRP A 100 1.20 -1.76 -6.63
N GLY A 101 2.16 -2.43 -5.99
CA GLY A 101 3.58 -2.13 -6.17
C GLY A 101 4.49 -3.28 -5.77
N GLU A 102 5.79 -3.02 -5.83
CA GLU A 102 6.80 -4.00 -5.46
C GLU A 102 6.82 -4.25 -3.95
N TRP A 103 6.44 -3.25 -3.16
CA TRP A 103 6.48 -3.33 -1.71
C TRP A 103 5.11 -3.26 -1.07
N HIS A 104 5.01 -3.79 0.14
CA HIS A 104 3.85 -3.63 1.01
C HIS A 104 4.30 -3.48 2.46
N ALA A 105 3.66 -2.57 3.21
CA ALA A 105 3.91 -2.35 4.63
C ALA A 105 2.64 -2.58 5.46
N LEU A 106 2.70 -3.48 6.45
CA LEU A 106 1.65 -3.69 7.44
C LEU A 106 2.05 -3.06 8.77
N PHE A 107 1.19 -2.22 9.32
CA PHE A 107 1.34 -1.58 10.62
C PHE A 107 0.49 -2.32 11.66
N VAL A 108 1.12 -2.76 12.74
CA VAL A 108 0.44 -3.43 13.86
C VAL A 108 0.83 -2.81 15.20
N PRO A 109 -0.11 -2.65 16.15
CA PRO A 109 0.23 -2.21 17.50
C PRO A 109 1.23 -3.17 18.18
N ALA A 110 2.19 -2.61 18.91
CA ALA A 110 3.21 -3.33 19.67
C ALA A 110 3.47 -2.59 21.00
N GLY A 111 2.58 -2.78 21.98
CA GLY A 111 2.60 -2.02 23.23
C GLY A 111 2.20 -0.56 22.98
N SER A 112 3.04 0.39 23.39
CA SER A 112 2.86 1.83 23.13
C SER A 112 3.45 2.30 21.80
N ALA A 113 3.93 1.38 20.98
CA ALA A 113 4.56 1.67 19.69
C ALA A 113 3.87 0.88 18.56
N TRP A 114 4.33 1.10 17.34
CA TRP A 114 3.93 0.35 16.16
C TRP A 114 5.07 -0.54 15.68
N ARG A 115 4.71 -1.74 15.25
CA ARG A 115 5.57 -2.64 14.50
C ARG A 115 5.19 -2.59 13.04
N ILE A 116 6.19 -2.52 12.17
CA ILE A 116 6.00 -2.48 10.72
C ILE A 116 6.56 -3.78 10.15
N ARG A 117 5.76 -4.46 9.34
CA ARG A 117 6.17 -5.63 8.56
C ARG A 117 6.22 -5.25 7.10
N PHE A 118 7.30 -5.63 6.42
CA PHE A 118 7.45 -5.38 5.00
C PHE A 118 7.30 -6.68 4.19
N TRP A 119 6.78 -6.53 2.98
CA TRP A 119 6.81 -7.56 1.96
C TRP A 119 7.35 -6.96 0.70
N ARG A 120 8.30 -7.66 0.09
CA ARG A 120 8.75 -7.39 -1.28
C ARG A 120 8.19 -8.47 -2.17
N ARG A 121 7.41 -8.08 -3.17
CA ARG A 121 7.01 -8.98 -4.25
C ARG A 121 8.27 -9.50 -4.90
N GLN A 122 8.43 -10.81 -4.92
CA GLN A 122 9.51 -11.42 -5.69
C GLN A 122 9.20 -11.17 -7.17
N PRO A 123 10.16 -10.69 -7.98
CA PRO A 123 10.00 -10.68 -9.42
C PRO A 123 9.74 -12.12 -9.87
N GLY A 124 8.50 -12.40 -10.29
CA GLY A 124 8.07 -13.70 -10.79
C GLY A 124 7.97 -13.67 -12.30
N THR A 125 8.55 -14.69 -12.92
CA THR A 125 8.32 -15.15 -14.30
C THR A 125 6.93 -14.79 -14.81
N ALA A 126 6.86 -13.82 -15.73
CA ALA A 126 5.67 -13.58 -16.54
C ALA A 126 5.49 -14.75 -17.52
N SER A 127 5.04 -15.92 -17.05
CA SER A 127 4.38 -16.90 -17.91
C SER A 127 2.89 -16.60 -17.85
N GLY A 128 2.47 -15.76 -18.78
CA GLY A 128 1.12 -15.28 -18.92
C GLY A 128 1.00 -14.57 -20.27
N THR A 129 1.38 -15.28 -21.33
CA THR A 129 0.97 -14.94 -22.70
C THR A 129 -0.56 -14.86 -22.70
N CYS A 130 -1.09 -13.64 -22.59
CA CYS A 130 -2.45 -13.37 -23.01
C CYS A 130 -2.43 -13.36 -24.54
N ALA A 131 -2.49 -14.57 -25.13
CA ALA A 131 -2.74 -14.73 -26.54
C ALA A 131 -4.15 -14.19 -26.82
N LEU A 132 -4.21 -13.00 -27.40
CA LEU A 132 -5.41 -12.47 -28.04
C LEU A 132 -5.73 -13.34 -29.25
N GLU A 133 -6.48 -14.42 -29.07
CA GLU A 133 -7.17 -15.07 -30.19
C GLU A 133 -8.33 -14.15 -30.61
N LYS A 134 -8.06 -13.33 -31.64
CA LYS A 134 -9.11 -12.73 -32.47
C LYS A 134 -9.70 -13.82 -33.33
N SER A 135 -10.86 -14.35 -32.95
CA SER A 135 -11.72 -15.07 -33.90
C SER A 135 -12.40 -14.06 -34.82
N ARG A 136 -12.25 -14.32 -36.13
CA ARG A 136 -12.87 -13.60 -37.24
C ARG A 136 -14.34 -13.97 -37.39
#